data_AF-A0A377G9H5-F1
#
_entry.id   AF-A0A377G9H5-F1
#
_cell.length_a   1.000
_cell.length_b   1.000
_cell.length_c   1.000
_cell.angle_alpha   90.00
_cell.angle_beta   90.00
_cell.angle_gamma   90.00
#
_symmetry.space_group_name_H-M   'P 1'
#
loop_
_entity.id
_entity.type
_entity.pdbx_description
1 polymer ?
#
loop_
_entity_poly.entity_id
_entity_poly.type
_entity_poly.pdbx_seq_one_letter_code
_entity_poly.pdbx_strand_id
1 'polypeptide(L)'
;MPSFRKAFFNIFNSQQRVRQFSPEEQEKIYQEYRNSVGLTQDINFGSKAFDTHVQHRIKDHTGFKTAIGPEKEDTLEKLLKGDTPPAKQEIRDELKNLLTPKDFFTHAQETYNESMEVFQKRIKEVPELSIESMRGFHEQITTQARNALEAQQKVEMEALKTNAKDLAAKIGTLSGTTDPEQLKKIEDNLIGDLKKSHEDQLSEFNKTASENLTAIDKASALERKRIIFSGQLENWASQLSKKQKDEMLLEMERARAENRKKRGIAEDEFVSASVDVRDHTISTINPNDLNFIISLSGSKIQHKQAAKEGEPGLWSVSMPPRILSPFYYLSNKQNPKVDMLTMAQAVRASGFDSITMTINFDDPKTKKDRARQAYEAALECGFEPGPLPGQKGDKPLKGIVLRDGAGNEIDPATIFTPGELRELHASASERRDKLKKLVDEPPRQQFTKEATERFRKEIDDGRNDLRAKAGKAAIDEEKEKEYHEEIKTTLGQT
;
A
#
# COMPACT_ATOMS: atom_id res chain seq x y z
N MET A 1 35.92 -18.22 -37.60
CA MET A 1 34.87 -17.19 -37.71
C MET A 1 33.51 -17.89 -37.73
N PRO A 2 32.48 -17.41 -37.00
CA PRO A 2 31.12 -17.96 -37.10
C PRO A 2 30.54 -17.70 -38.49
N SER A 3 29.76 -18.65 -39.04
CA SER A 3 29.06 -18.43 -40.31
C SER A 3 27.95 -17.38 -40.16
N PHE A 4 27.64 -16.65 -41.24
CA PHE A 4 26.59 -15.62 -41.27
C PHE A 4 25.24 -16.12 -40.72
N ARG A 5 24.90 -17.39 -40.97
CA ARG A 5 23.72 -18.05 -40.40
C ARG A 5 23.78 -18.12 -38.85
N LYS A 6 24.91 -18.52 -38.27
CA LYS A 6 25.08 -18.55 -36.80
C LYS A 6 25.03 -17.15 -36.17
N ALA A 7 25.55 -16.13 -36.85
CA ALA A 7 25.48 -14.75 -36.38
C ALA A 7 24.04 -14.21 -36.39
N PHE A 8 23.26 -14.49 -37.45
CA PHE A 8 21.85 -14.09 -37.55
C PHE A 8 20.97 -14.80 -36.51
N PHE A 9 21.11 -16.12 -36.34
CA PHE A 9 20.42 -16.87 -35.29
C PHE A 9 20.74 -16.35 -33.88
N ASN A 10 21.99 -15.98 -33.62
CA ASN A 10 22.37 -15.38 -32.33
C ASN A 10 21.75 -14.00 -32.09
N ILE A 11 21.61 -13.16 -33.11
CA ILE A 11 20.94 -11.85 -33.00
C ILE A 11 19.43 -12.01 -32.77
N PHE A 12 18.78 -12.92 -33.49
CA PHE A 12 17.34 -13.18 -33.35
C PHE A 12 17.01 -13.77 -31.97
N ASN A 13 17.74 -14.80 -31.53
CA ASN A 13 17.55 -15.43 -30.22
C ASN A 13 17.83 -14.45 -29.07
N SER A 14 18.75 -13.50 -29.26
CA SER A 14 19.05 -12.52 -28.22
C SER A 14 17.99 -11.41 -28.13
N GLN A 15 17.42 -10.96 -29.25
CA GLN A 15 16.29 -10.02 -29.21
C GLN A 15 15.07 -10.65 -28.54
N GLN A 16 14.85 -11.95 -28.73
CA GLN A 16 13.83 -12.70 -28.01
C GLN A 16 14.05 -12.69 -26.48
N ARG A 17 15.30 -12.77 -26.00
CA ARG A 17 15.59 -12.71 -24.55
C ARG A 17 15.25 -11.35 -23.94
N VAL A 18 15.58 -10.26 -24.63
CA VAL A 18 15.24 -8.89 -24.16
C VAL A 18 13.73 -8.65 -24.19
N ARG A 19 13.01 -9.23 -25.16
CA ARG A 19 11.53 -9.12 -25.25
C ARG A 19 10.80 -9.69 -24.03
N GLN A 20 11.36 -10.65 -23.30
CA GLN A 20 10.75 -11.21 -22.08
C GLN A 20 10.61 -10.17 -20.94
N PHE A 21 11.29 -9.04 -21.06
CA PHE A 21 11.16 -7.92 -20.13
C PHE A 21 10.08 -6.92 -20.56
N SER A 22 9.49 -7.03 -21.76
CA SER A 22 8.53 -6.05 -22.29
C SER A 22 7.23 -5.99 -21.48
N PRO A 23 6.52 -4.84 -21.47
CA PRO A 23 5.25 -4.72 -20.77
C PRO A 23 4.24 -5.77 -21.22
N GLU A 24 4.24 -6.13 -22.51
CA GLU A 24 3.31 -7.10 -23.08
C GLU A 24 3.55 -8.53 -22.53
N GLU A 25 4.81 -8.93 -22.33
CA GLU A 25 5.13 -10.21 -21.69
C GLU A 25 4.86 -10.17 -20.18
N GLN A 26 5.16 -9.04 -19.52
CA GLN A 26 4.80 -8.85 -18.10
C GLN A 26 3.28 -8.91 -17.89
N GLU A 27 2.50 -8.36 -18.82
CA GLU A 27 1.04 -8.40 -18.77
C GLU A 27 0.52 -9.83 -18.91
N LYS A 28 1.05 -10.63 -19.84
CA LYS A 28 0.68 -12.06 -19.96
C LYS A 28 0.91 -12.82 -18.65
N ILE A 29 2.10 -12.66 -18.06
CA ILE A 29 2.44 -13.29 -16.78
C ILE A 29 1.49 -12.83 -15.68
N TYR A 30 1.22 -11.52 -15.60
CA TYR A 30 0.28 -10.99 -14.62
C TYR A 30 -1.12 -11.58 -14.80
N GLN A 31 -1.65 -11.64 -16.03
CA GLN A 31 -2.98 -12.21 -16.30
C GLN A 31 -3.08 -13.69 -15.92
N GLU A 32 -2.00 -14.46 -16.12
CA GLU A 32 -1.92 -15.88 -15.76
C GLU A 32 -1.95 -16.10 -14.24
N TYR A 33 -1.25 -15.27 -13.47
CA TYR A 33 -1.01 -15.51 -12.04
C TYR A 33 -1.77 -14.60 -11.06
N ARG A 34 -2.42 -13.53 -11.53
CA ARG A 34 -3.07 -12.52 -10.66
C ARG A 34 -4.10 -13.05 -9.67
N ASN A 35 -4.72 -14.20 -9.95
CA ASN A 35 -5.73 -14.81 -9.09
C ASN A 35 -5.15 -15.86 -8.12
N SER A 36 -3.84 -16.15 -8.21
CA SER A 36 -3.18 -17.26 -7.51
C SER A 36 -2.26 -16.82 -6.37
N VAL A 37 -2.23 -15.52 -6.06
CA VAL A 37 -1.26 -14.88 -5.18
C VAL A 37 -1.92 -13.81 -4.32
N GLY A 38 -1.58 -13.78 -3.04
CA GLY A 38 -2.01 -12.74 -2.09
C GLY A 38 -1.02 -11.67 -1.75
N LEU A 39 -1.45 -10.70 -0.94
CA LEU A 39 -0.58 -9.68 -0.39
C LEU A 39 0.45 -10.32 0.56
N THR A 40 1.73 -10.24 0.22
CA THR A 40 2.83 -10.81 1.02
C THR A 40 3.49 -9.79 1.95
N GLN A 41 3.04 -8.54 1.97
CA GLN A 41 3.53 -7.53 2.91
C GLN A 41 2.68 -7.46 4.17
N ASP A 42 3.36 -7.31 5.32
CA ASP A 42 2.70 -6.87 6.54
C ASP A 42 2.22 -5.43 6.38
N ILE A 43 0.92 -5.27 6.21
CA ILE A 43 0.28 -3.95 6.16
C ILE A 43 -0.21 -3.62 7.56
N ASN A 44 0.26 -2.50 8.11
CA ASN A 44 -0.28 -1.97 9.35
C ASN A 44 -1.45 -1.04 9.01
N PHE A 45 -2.63 -1.37 9.53
CA PHE A 45 -3.82 -0.54 9.38
C PHE A 45 -3.99 0.35 10.60
N GLY A 46 -4.48 1.56 10.37
CA GLY A 46 -5.10 2.38 11.41
C GLY A 46 -6.43 1.77 11.87
N SER A 47 -6.40 0.57 12.43
CA SER A 47 -7.59 -0.17 12.90
C SER A 47 -8.30 0.52 14.07
N LYS A 48 -7.66 1.52 14.67
CA LYS A 48 -8.17 2.34 15.79
C LYS A 48 -8.75 3.68 15.35
N ALA A 49 -8.96 3.92 14.06
CA ALA A 49 -9.44 5.23 13.57
C ALA A 49 -10.75 5.67 14.25
N PHE A 50 -11.69 4.74 14.44
CA PHE A 50 -12.94 4.99 15.13
C PHE A 50 -12.72 5.30 16.62
N ASP A 51 -11.85 4.53 17.29
CA ASP A 51 -11.51 4.79 18.69
C ASP A 51 -10.85 6.16 18.89
N THR A 52 -9.94 6.55 17.99
CA THR A 52 -9.31 7.88 17.98
C THR A 52 -10.37 8.97 17.83
N HIS A 53 -11.34 8.79 16.93
CA HIS A 53 -12.48 9.70 16.82
C HIS A 53 -13.24 9.82 18.16
N VAL A 54 -13.58 8.69 18.81
CA VAL A 54 -14.30 8.68 20.09
C VAL A 54 -13.48 9.31 21.22
N GLN A 55 -12.16 9.21 21.19
CA GLN A 55 -11.27 9.86 22.17
C GLN A 55 -11.26 11.38 22.01
N HIS A 56 -11.23 11.90 20.79
CA HIS A 56 -11.21 13.35 20.48
C HIS A 56 -12.61 13.99 20.43
N ARG A 57 -13.66 13.22 20.71
CA ARG A 57 -15.04 13.72 20.77
C ARG A 57 -15.26 14.68 21.94
N ILE A 58 -16.01 15.77 21.71
CA ILE A 58 -16.60 16.57 22.79
C ILE A 58 -17.65 15.69 23.49
N LYS A 59 -17.34 15.24 24.71
CA LYS A 59 -18.21 14.38 25.51
C LYS A 59 -19.04 15.16 26.53
N ASP A 60 -18.57 16.35 26.88
CA ASP A 60 -19.15 17.22 27.88
C ASP A 60 -18.67 18.67 27.69
N HIS A 61 -19.02 19.52 28.64
CA HIS A 61 -18.66 20.93 28.71
C HIS A 61 -17.15 21.25 28.57
N THR A 62 -16.24 20.35 28.93
CA THR A 62 -14.79 20.58 28.87
C THR A 62 -14.25 20.61 27.45
N GLY A 63 -14.95 20.00 26.49
CA GLY A 63 -14.55 19.99 25.10
C GLY A 63 -14.89 21.28 24.32
N PHE A 64 -15.75 22.14 24.86
CA PHE A 64 -16.14 23.40 24.23
C PHE A 64 -15.08 24.49 24.49
N LYS A 65 -14.73 25.24 23.43
CA LYS A 65 -13.79 26.37 23.47
C LYS A 65 -14.51 27.72 23.55
N THR A 66 -15.79 27.68 23.93
CA THR A 66 -16.73 28.78 23.89
C THR A 66 -16.27 29.86 24.88
N ALA A 67 -16.01 31.06 24.38
CA ALA A 67 -15.71 32.22 25.21
C ALA A 67 -17.02 32.81 25.77
N ILE A 68 -17.06 33.01 27.09
CA ILE A 68 -18.22 33.48 27.86
C ILE A 68 -18.01 34.91 28.41
N GLY A 69 -16.80 35.46 28.28
CA GLY A 69 -16.44 36.80 28.77
C GLY A 69 -15.73 37.68 27.73
N PRO A 70 -15.36 38.92 28.12
CA PRO A 70 -14.61 39.84 27.26
C PRO A 70 -13.17 39.36 27.03
N GLU A 71 -12.62 38.56 27.95
CA GLU A 71 -11.29 37.97 27.83
C GLU A 71 -11.37 36.59 27.18
N LYS A 72 -10.42 36.27 26.29
CA LYS A 72 -10.34 34.95 25.64
C LYS A 72 -10.14 33.79 26.61
N GLU A 73 -9.72 34.11 27.83
CA GLU A 73 -9.46 33.15 28.89
C GLU A 73 -10.73 32.75 29.66
N ASP A 74 -11.83 33.49 29.52
CA ASP A 74 -13.11 33.21 30.16
C ASP A 74 -13.89 32.15 29.36
N THR A 75 -13.54 30.89 29.54
CA THR A 75 -14.14 29.77 28.80
C THR A 75 -15.31 29.14 29.54
N LEU A 76 -16.16 28.42 28.79
CA LEU A 76 -17.25 27.61 29.34
C LEU A 76 -16.74 26.60 30.40
N GLU A 77 -15.60 25.96 30.14
CA GLU A 77 -14.96 25.05 31.08
C GLU A 77 -14.65 25.73 32.42
N LYS A 78 -14.06 26.93 32.40
CA LYS A 78 -13.74 27.67 33.64
C LYS A 78 -15.00 28.09 34.38
N LEU A 79 -16.03 28.54 33.66
CA LEU A 79 -17.31 28.94 34.26
C LEU A 79 -17.97 27.76 34.99
N LEU A 80 -17.99 26.58 34.37
CA LEU A 80 -18.65 25.39 34.90
C LEU A 80 -17.77 24.55 35.84
N LYS A 81 -16.56 25.03 36.18
CA LYS A 81 -15.66 24.36 37.13
C LYS A 81 -16.22 24.40 38.56
N GLY A 82 -16.12 23.27 39.26
CA GLY A 82 -16.58 23.08 40.65
C GLY A 82 -18.07 22.74 40.78
N ASP A 83 -18.50 22.18 41.92
CA ASP A 83 -19.86 21.62 42.09
C ASP A 83 -20.90 22.60 42.63
N THR A 84 -20.47 23.82 42.93
CA THR A 84 -21.32 24.90 43.43
C THR A 84 -21.24 26.11 42.52
N PRO A 85 -22.37 26.74 42.16
CA PRO A 85 -23.76 26.42 42.55
C PRO A 85 -24.40 25.27 41.74
N PRO A 86 -25.55 24.69 42.19
CA PRO A 86 -26.27 23.61 41.51
C PRO A 86 -26.60 23.89 40.03
N ALA A 87 -26.82 25.15 39.66
CA ALA A 87 -27.06 25.56 38.27
C ALA A 87 -25.86 25.22 37.34
N LYS A 88 -24.63 25.15 37.84
CA LYS A 88 -23.49 24.66 37.05
C LYS A 88 -23.64 23.17 36.75
N GLN A 89 -24.08 22.39 37.73
CA GLN A 89 -24.30 20.95 37.57
C GLN A 89 -25.38 20.66 36.53
N GLU A 90 -26.48 21.42 36.57
CA GLU A 90 -27.57 21.29 35.59
C GLU A 90 -27.07 21.46 34.14
N ILE A 91 -26.29 22.51 33.87
CA ILE A 91 -25.73 22.76 32.52
C ILE A 91 -24.73 21.66 32.13
N ARG A 92 -23.91 21.17 33.07
CA ARG A 92 -22.98 20.07 32.80
C ARG A 92 -23.73 18.79 32.41
N ASP A 93 -24.78 18.46 33.14
CA ASP A 93 -25.59 17.27 32.89
C ASP A 93 -26.37 17.39 31.58
N GLU A 94 -26.91 18.57 31.29
CA GLU A 94 -27.60 18.83 30.02
C GLU A 94 -26.67 18.67 28.82
N LEU A 95 -25.49 19.30 28.84
CA LEU A 95 -24.49 19.14 27.77
C LEU A 95 -24.03 17.68 27.62
N LYS A 96 -23.82 16.97 28.72
CA LYS A 96 -23.44 15.56 28.70
C LYS A 96 -24.54 14.67 28.11
N ASN A 97 -25.80 14.93 28.45
CA ASN A 97 -26.95 14.17 27.94
C ASN A 97 -27.15 14.40 26.44
N LEU A 98 -27.02 15.65 25.96
CA LEU A 98 -27.07 15.97 24.53
C LEU A 98 -25.97 15.25 23.73
N LEU A 99 -24.82 15.05 24.37
CA LEU A 99 -23.64 14.40 23.82
C LEU A 99 -23.52 12.93 24.23
N THR A 100 -24.60 12.27 24.65
CA THR A 100 -24.56 10.84 24.91
C THR A 100 -24.61 10.06 23.58
N PRO A 101 -23.66 9.14 23.33
CA PRO A 101 -23.69 8.29 22.16
C PRO A 101 -24.99 7.49 22.06
N LYS A 102 -25.55 7.38 20.85
CA LYS A 102 -26.67 6.47 20.58
C LYS A 102 -26.18 5.02 20.46
N ASP A 103 -27.09 4.08 20.68
CA ASP A 103 -26.75 2.65 20.66
C ASP A 103 -26.20 2.20 19.29
N PHE A 104 -26.75 2.71 18.19
CA PHE A 104 -26.22 2.44 16.84
C PHE A 104 -24.77 2.90 16.68
N PHE A 105 -24.36 3.98 17.34
CA PHE A 105 -23.00 4.51 17.25
C PHE A 105 -22.01 3.64 18.00
N THR A 106 -22.34 3.25 19.24
CA THR A 106 -21.51 2.33 20.03
C THR A 106 -21.41 0.96 19.34
N HIS A 107 -22.50 0.47 18.77
CA HIS A 107 -22.47 -0.76 17.98
C HIS A 107 -21.58 -0.63 16.74
N ALA A 108 -21.70 0.47 15.98
CA ALA A 108 -20.85 0.71 14.82
C ALA A 108 -19.36 0.80 15.16
N GLN A 109 -19.01 1.37 16.33
CA GLN A 109 -17.63 1.38 16.83
C GLN A 109 -17.12 -0.05 17.07
N GLU A 110 -17.89 -0.89 17.75
CA GLU A 110 -17.52 -2.29 17.97
C GLU A 110 -17.39 -3.05 16.65
N THR A 111 -18.38 -2.95 15.76
CA THR A 111 -18.38 -3.59 14.44
C THR A 111 -17.16 -3.15 13.61
N TYR A 112 -16.82 -1.86 13.61
CA TYR A 112 -15.64 -1.36 12.90
C TYR A 112 -14.35 -1.99 13.43
N ASN A 113 -14.15 -1.97 14.75
CA ASN A 113 -12.94 -2.50 15.38
C ASN A 113 -12.78 -4.00 15.13
N GLU A 114 -13.86 -4.77 15.33
CA GLU A 114 -13.87 -6.22 15.08
C GLU A 114 -13.62 -6.53 13.60
N SER A 115 -14.30 -5.82 12.68
CA SER A 115 -14.14 -6.02 11.24
C SER A 115 -12.74 -5.67 10.75
N MET A 116 -12.15 -4.58 11.25
CA MET A 116 -10.78 -4.18 10.90
C MET A 116 -9.74 -5.17 11.44
N GLU A 117 -9.95 -5.74 12.63
CA GLU A 117 -9.07 -6.78 13.18
C GLU A 117 -9.13 -8.06 12.35
N VAL A 118 -10.34 -8.54 12.01
CA VAL A 118 -10.51 -9.73 11.16
C VAL A 118 -9.94 -9.47 9.76
N PHE A 119 -10.22 -8.30 9.19
CA PHE A 119 -9.65 -7.89 7.91
C PHE A 119 -8.12 -7.92 7.95
N GLN A 120 -7.48 -7.35 8.97
CA GLN A 120 -6.03 -7.35 9.13
C GLN A 120 -5.42 -8.75 9.28
N LYS A 121 -6.16 -9.71 9.84
CA LYS A 121 -5.74 -11.12 9.87
C LYS A 121 -5.89 -11.76 8.49
N ARG A 122 -7.04 -11.57 7.86
CA ARG A 122 -7.41 -12.22 6.59
C ARG A 122 -6.51 -11.82 5.43
N ILE A 123 -6.10 -10.55 5.34
CA ILE A 123 -5.16 -10.09 4.30
C ILE A 123 -3.79 -10.79 4.34
N LYS A 124 -3.40 -11.39 5.48
CA LYS A 124 -2.10 -12.08 5.63
C LYS A 124 -2.14 -13.51 5.11
N GLU A 125 -3.34 -14.10 5.01
CA GLU A 125 -3.55 -15.46 4.52
C GLU A 125 -3.41 -15.52 2.99
N VAL A 126 -3.22 -16.71 2.42
CA VAL A 126 -3.28 -16.88 0.95
C VAL A 126 -4.72 -16.62 0.53
N PRO A 127 -5.00 -15.58 -0.27
CA PRO A 127 -6.36 -15.20 -0.52
C PRO A 127 -6.89 -16.01 -1.68
N GLU A 128 -8.11 -16.50 -1.49
CA GLU A 128 -9.01 -16.85 -2.58
C GLU A 128 -9.61 -15.58 -3.23
N LEU A 129 -9.23 -14.39 -2.76
CA LEU A 129 -9.80 -13.10 -3.12
C LEU A 129 -8.77 -12.16 -3.72
N SER A 130 -9.17 -11.46 -4.77
CA SER A 130 -8.34 -10.46 -5.41
C SER A 130 -8.10 -9.26 -4.48
N ILE A 131 -7.05 -8.50 -4.77
CA ILE A 131 -6.73 -7.26 -4.06
C ILE A 131 -7.87 -6.24 -4.18
N GLU A 132 -8.51 -6.18 -5.34
CA GLU A 132 -9.66 -5.32 -5.59
C GLU A 132 -10.81 -5.66 -4.65
N SER A 133 -10.99 -6.94 -4.31
CA SER A 133 -11.97 -7.39 -3.33
C SER A 133 -11.61 -6.86 -1.94
N MET A 134 -10.37 -7.04 -1.51
CA MET A 134 -9.88 -6.49 -0.23
C MET A 134 -10.12 -4.97 -0.13
N ARG A 135 -9.88 -4.23 -1.22
CA ARG A 135 -10.14 -2.79 -1.32
C ARG A 135 -11.63 -2.46 -1.15
N GLY A 136 -12.51 -3.17 -1.88
CA GLY A 136 -13.96 -2.97 -1.79
C GLY A 136 -14.51 -3.22 -0.38
N PHE A 137 -13.99 -4.22 0.33
CA PHE A 137 -14.40 -4.49 1.71
C PHE A 137 -13.91 -3.46 2.69
N HIS A 138 -12.67 -3.00 2.56
CA HIS A 138 -12.16 -1.90 3.36
C HIS A 138 -12.99 -0.61 3.16
N GLU A 139 -13.36 -0.31 1.90
CA GLU A 139 -14.27 0.80 1.56
C GLU A 139 -15.66 0.60 2.21
N GLN A 140 -16.20 -0.62 2.26
CA GLN A 140 -17.47 -0.90 2.94
C GLN A 140 -17.40 -0.69 4.46
N ILE A 141 -16.40 -1.27 5.12
CA ILE A 141 -16.19 -1.13 6.58
C ILE A 141 -16.04 0.35 6.95
N THR A 142 -15.23 1.09 6.20
CA THR A 142 -14.98 2.52 6.45
C THR A 142 -16.20 3.38 6.14
N THR A 143 -16.98 3.05 5.11
CA THR A 143 -18.22 3.78 4.76
C THR A 143 -19.30 3.58 5.82
N GLN A 144 -19.49 2.35 6.30
CA GLN A 144 -20.46 2.07 7.38
C GLN A 144 -20.12 2.82 8.66
N ALA A 145 -18.84 2.79 9.06
CA ALA A 145 -18.35 3.56 10.18
C ALA A 145 -18.57 5.06 9.98
N ARG A 146 -18.18 5.61 8.82
CA ARG A 146 -18.38 7.01 8.48
C ARG A 146 -19.84 7.43 8.58
N ASN A 147 -20.76 6.63 8.04
CA ASN A 147 -22.20 6.92 8.10
C ASN A 147 -22.69 6.95 9.55
N ALA A 148 -22.23 6.04 10.42
CA ALA A 148 -22.57 6.06 11.84
C ALA A 148 -22.02 7.31 12.55
N LEU A 149 -20.80 7.74 12.21
CA LEU A 149 -20.23 8.99 12.71
C LEU A 149 -21.10 10.19 12.30
N GLU A 150 -21.39 10.33 11.00
CA GLU A 150 -22.22 11.43 10.46
C GLU A 150 -23.63 11.43 11.07
N ALA A 151 -24.24 10.25 11.27
CA ALA A 151 -25.56 10.12 11.90
C ALA A 151 -25.54 10.58 13.36
N GLN A 152 -24.54 10.15 14.14
CA GLN A 152 -24.37 10.57 15.52
C GLN A 152 -24.11 12.09 15.62
N GLN A 153 -23.24 12.63 14.75
CA GLN A 153 -22.97 14.06 14.69
C GLN A 153 -24.24 14.87 14.35
N LYS A 154 -25.08 14.36 13.43
CA LYS A 154 -26.37 14.97 13.10
C LYS A 154 -27.31 15.00 14.30
N VAL A 155 -27.45 13.90 15.03
CA VAL A 155 -28.29 13.81 16.23
C VAL A 155 -27.83 14.81 17.30
N GLU A 156 -26.52 14.88 17.56
CA GLU A 156 -25.95 15.83 18.52
C GLU A 156 -26.18 17.29 18.11
N MET A 157 -26.00 17.59 16.82
CA MET A 157 -26.18 18.93 16.28
C MET A 157 -27.64 19.37 16.33
N GLU A 158 -28.58 18.48 16.01
CA GLU A 158 -30.02 18.75 16.13
C GLU A 158 -30.41 18.96 17.59
N ALA A 159 -29.96 18.08 18.48
CA ALA A 159 -30.22 18.20 19.91
C ALA A 159 -29.63 19.50 20.50
N LEU A 160 -28.41 19.88 20.12
CA LEU A 160 -27.80 21.14 20.53
C LEU A 160 -28.60 22.32 19.98
N LYS A 161 -28.93 22.37 18.69
CA LYS A 161 -29.71 23.47 18.10
C LYS A 161 -31.06 23.68 18.77
N THR A 162 -31.75 22.61 19.16
CA THR A 162 -33.02 22.69 19.88
C THR A 162 -32.87 23.33 21.26
N ASN A 163 -31.77 23.04 21.97
CA ASN A 163 -31.56 23.48 23.35
C ASN A 163 -30.60 24.67 23.50
N ALA A 164 -29.93 25.10 22.43
CA ALA A 164 -28.84 26.07 22.49
C ALA A 164 -29.27 27.43 23.07
N LYS A 165 -30.48 27.89 22.75
CA LYS A 165 -31.04 29.13 23.29
C LYS A 165 -31.27 29.07 24.81
N ASP A 166 -31.79 27.94 25.31
CA ASP A 166 -32.02 27.73 26.74
C ASP A 166 -30.69 27.59 27.49
N LEU A 167 -29.76 26.79 26.95
CA LEU A 167 -28.40 26.68 27.44
C LEU A 167 -27.69 28.04 27.50
N ALA A 168 -27.77 28.84 26.43
CA ALA A 168 -27.18 30.17 26.39
C ALA A 168 -27.77 31.08 27.49
N ALA A 169 -29.08 31.04 27.73
CA ALA A 169 -29.73 31.81 28.80
C ALA A 169 -29.26 31.36 30.20
N LYS A 170 -29.16 30.05 30.45
CA LYS A 170 -28.63 29.48 31.70
C LYS A 170 -27.17 29.88 31.93
N ILE A 171 -26.34 29.76 30.89
CA ILE A 171 -24.93 30.15 30.91
C ILE A 171 -24.78 31.66 31.15
N GLY A 172 -25.56 32.48 30.45
CA GLY A 172 -25.55 33.93 30.61
C GLY A 172 -25.93 34.39 32.02
N THR A 173 -26.93 33.75 32.61
CA THR A 173 -27.31 33.99 34.01
C THR A 173 -26.16 33.70 34.97
N LEU A 174 -25.40 32.61 34.74
CA LEU A 174 -24.22 32.27 35.56
C LEU A 174 -23.04 33.23 35.35
N SER A 175 -22.86 33.76 34.14
CA SER A 175 -21.79 34.73 33.86
C SER A 175 -22.18 36.18 34.12
N GLY A 176 -23.42 36.43 34.57
CA GLY A 176 -23.92 37.76 34.89
C GLY A 176 -24.31 38.62 33.69
N THR A 177 -24.54 37.99 32.52
CA THR A 177 -25.02 38.67 31.32
C THR A 177 -26.46 38.28 30.97
N THR A 178 -27.29 39.28 30.76
CA THR A 178 -28.64 39.12 30.20
C THR A 178 -28.79 39.83 28.86
N ASP A 179 -27.68 40.31 28.31
CA ASP A 179 -27.65 41.03 27.03
C ASP A 179 -27.99 40.07 25.88
N PRO A 180 -29.08 40.30 25.13
CA PRO A 180 -29.48 39.44 24.01
C PRO A 180 -28.37 39.20 22.98
N GLU A 181 -27.48 40.17 22.73
CA GLU A 181 -26.39 40.01 21.78
C GLU A 181 -25.31 39.04 22.31
N GLN A 182 -24.97 39.11 23.59
CA GLN A 182 -24.03 38.17 24.22
C GLN A 182 -24.61 36.75 24.31
N LEU A 183 -25.90 36.63 24.64
CA LEU A 183 -26.58 35.33 24.68
C LEU A 183 -26.56 34.65 23.31
N LYS A 184 -26.85 35.41 22.25
CA LYS A 184 -26.76 34.91 20.87
C LYS A 184 -25.33 34.50 20.50
N LYS A 185 -24.33 35.26 20.94
CA LYS A 185 -22.92 34.90 20.72
C LYS A 185 -22.52 33.60 21.43
N ILE A 186 -23.02 33.34 22.64
CA ILE A 186 -22.82 32.08 23.35
C ILE A 186 -23.46 30.93 22.58
N GLU A 187 -24.72 31.10 22.13
CA GLU A 187 -25.43 30.13 21.28
C GLU A 187 -24.63 29.81 20.01
N ASP A 188 -24.24 30.84 19.25
CA ASP A 188 -23.47 30.70 18.01
C ASP A 188 -22.11 30.01 18.24
N ASN A 189 -21.44 30.32 19.35
CA ASN A 189 -20.15 29.72 19.70
C ASN A 189 -20.29 28.24 20.10
N LEU A 190 -21.32 27.85 20.86
CA LEU A 190 -21.57 26.44 21.21
C LEU A 190 -21.80 25.60 19.95
N ILE A 191 -22.65 26.10 19.04
CA ILE A 191 -22.93 25.45 17.76
C ILE A 191 -21.66 25.42 16.90
N GLY A 192 -20.92 26.52 16.86
CA GLY A 192 -19.68 26.65 16.09
C GLY A 192 -18.58 25.69 16.56
N ASP A 193 -18.39 25.56 17.87
CA ASP A 193 -17.41 24.65 18.46
C ASP A 193 -17.74 23.18 18.18
N LEU A 194 -19.01 22.79 18.38
CA LEU A 194 -19.44 21.41 18.11
C LEU A 194 -19.29 21.09 16.61
N LYS A 195 -19.73 22.01 15.74
CA LYS A 195 -19.61 21.85 14.28
C LYS A 195 -18.15 21.71 13.85
N LYS A 196 -17.26 22.57 14.34
CA LYS A 196 -15.83 22.49 14.04
C LYS A 196 -15.23 21.19 14.54
N SER A 197 -15.59 20.76 15.75
CA SER A 197 -15.14 19.49 16.30
C SER A 197 -15.57 18.31 15.45
N HIS A 198 -16.82 18.29 14.97
CA HIS A 198 -17.34 17.27 14.04
C HIS A 198 -16.58 17.25 12.71
N GLU A 199 -16.30 18.43 12.13
CA GLU A 199 -15.53 18.58 10.88
C GLU A 199 -14.09 18.05 11.04
N ASP A 200 -13.40 18.44 12.11
CA ASP A 200 -12.02 18.02 12.40
C ASP A 200 -11.93 16.49 12.60
N GLN A 201 -12.89 15.92 13.34
CA GLN A 201 -13.01 14.47 13.59
C GLN A 201 -13.26 13.66 12.32
N LEU A 202 -14.20 14.10 11.48
CA LEU A 202 -14.52 13.42 10.23
C LEU A 202 -13.34 13.51 9.25
N SER A 203 -12.63 14.63 9.23
CA SER A 203 -11.40 14.82 8.46
C SER A 203 -10.29 13.84 8.90
N GLU A 204 -10.06 13.69 10.20
CA GLU A 204 -9.10 12.74 10.76
C GLU A 204 -9.45 11.30 10.39
N PHE A 205 -10.71 10.89 10.56
CA PHE A 205 -11.18 9.55 10.18
C PHE A 205 -10.99 9.28 8.67
N ASN A 206 -11.42 10.20 7.81
CA ASN A 206 -11.28 10.07 6.36
C ASN A 206 -9.81 10.01 5.92
N LYS A 207 -8.93 10.76 6.60
CA LYS A 207 -7.49 10.71 6.36
C LYS A 207 -6.95 9.31 6.66
N THR A 208 -7.25 8.75 7.84
CA THR A 208 -6.79 7.39 8.19
C THR A 208 -7.36 6.32 7.25
N ALA A 209 -8.63 6.44 6.84
CA ALA A 209 -9.23 5.54 5.85
C ALA A 209 -8.50 5.62 4.49
N SER A 210 -8.16 6.82 4.03
CA SER A 210 -7.39 7.04 2.79
C SER A 210 -5.94 6.53 2.89
N GLU A 211 -5.29 6.72 4.03
CA GLU A 211 -3.95 6.18 4.29
C GLU A 211 -3.94 4.65 4.28
N ASN A 212 -4.96 4.01 4.85
CA ASN A 212 -5.16 2.56 4.79
C ASN A 212 -5.34 2.05 3.35
N LEU A 213 -6.18 2.72 2.54
CA LEU A 213 -6.34 2.38 1.12
C LEU A 213 -5.03 2.54 0.36
N THR A 214 -4.30 3.63 0.60
CA THR A 214 -2.98 3.86 0.01
C THR A 214 -1.99 2.77 0.40
N ALA A 215 -2.05 2.26 1.64
CA ALA A 215 -1.22 1.16 2.08
C ALA A 215 -1.55 -0.16 1.35
N ILE A 216 -2.84 -0.46 1.16
CA ILE A 216 -3.32 -1.58 0.33
C ILE A 216 -2.81 -1.45 -1.10
N ASP A 217 -3.00 -0.27 -1.72
CA ASP A 217 -2.61 0.00 -3.10
C ASP A 217 -1.10 -0.16 -3.31
N LYS A 218 -0.29 0.34 -2.36
CA LYS A 218 1.18 0.17 -2.40
C LYS A 218 1.62 -1.29 -2.25
N ALA A 219 1.05 -2.00 -1.28
CA ALA A 219 1.36 -3.42 -1.08
C ALA A 219 0.94 -4.26 -2.29
N SER A 220 -0.21 -3.93 -2.87
CA SER A 220 -0.72 -4.52 -4.12
C SER A 220 0.22 -4.30 -5.29
N ALA A 221 0.63 -3.05 -5.52
CA ALA A 221 1.57 -2.71 -6.58
C ALA A 221 2.88 -3.48 -6.41
N LEU A 222 3.39 -3.60 -5.18
CA LEU A 222 4.58 -4.41 -4.92
C LEU A 222 4.35 -5.89 -5.22
N GLU A 223 3.22 -6.43 -4.77
CA GLU A 223 2.87 -7.83 -4.98
C GLU A 223 2.82 -8.16 -6.48
N ARG A 224 2.17 -7.32 -7.29
CA ARG A 224 2.12 -7.48 -8.74
C ARG A 224 3.51 -7.49 -9.38
N LYS A 225 4.42 -6.61 -8.92
CA LYS A 225 5.82 -6.64 -9.37
C LYS A 225 6.48 -7.99 -9.03
N ARG A 226 6.20 -8.56 -7.86
CA ARG A 226 6.71 -9.88 -7.43
C ARG A 226 6.08 -11.04 -8.19
N ILE A 227 4.79 -10.98 -8.53
CA ILE A 227 4.10 -11.95 -9.39
C ILE A 227 4.77 -12.01 -10.76
N ILE A 228 4.91 -10.84 -11.40
CA ILE A 228 5.55 -10.70 -12.71
C ILE A 228 6.96 -11.26 -12.65
N PHE A 229 7.73 -10.88 -11.63
CA PHE A 229 9.10 -11.35 -11.46
C PHE A 229 9.16 -12.88 -11.23
N SER A 230 8.28 -13.44 -10.42
CA SER A 230 8.23 -14.88 -10.15
C SER A 230 7.97 -15.68 -11.43
N GLY A 231 6.94 -15.29 -12.19
CA GLY A 231 6.64 -15.93 -13.47
C GLY A 231 7.74 -15.74 -14.51
N GLN A 232 8.46 -14.61 -14.48
CA GLN A 232 9.66 -14.41 -15.29
C GLN A 232 10.76 -15.40 -14.91
N LEU A 233 11.07 -15.60 -13.63
CA LEU A 233 12.07 -16.57 -13.18
C LEU A 233 11.72 -18.00 -13.62
N GLU A 234 10.44 -18.39 -13.53
CA GLU A 234 9.97 -19.71 -13.96
C GLU A 234 10.15 -19.90 -15.48
N ASN A 235 9.72 -18.90 -16.25
CA ASN A 235 9.90 -18.90 -17.70
C ASN A 235 11.38 -18.96 -18.06
N TRP A 236 12.25 -18.21 -17.37
CA TRP A 236 13.69 -18.24 -17.59
C TRP A 236 14.27 -19.61 -17.26
N ALA A 237 13.94 -20.18 -16.11
CA ALA A 237 14.41 -21.50 -15.68
C ALA A 237 14.06 -22.59 -16.71
N SER A 238 12.90 -22.51 -17.35
CA SER A 238 12.48 -23.44 -18.40
C SER A 238 13.38 -23.41 -19.65
N GLN A 239 14.07 -22.30 -19.89
CA GLN A 239 14.94 -22.05 -21.04
C GLN A 239 16.44 -22.30 -20.73
N LEU A 240 16.78 -22.64 -19.48
CA LEU A 240 18.15 -22.92 -19.05
C LEU A 240 18.55 -24.38 -19.35
N SER A 241 19.85 -24.67 -19.24
CA SER A 241 20.32 -26.07 -19.22
C SER A 241 19.72 -26.83 -18.04
N LYS A 242 19.56 -28.16 -18.14
CA LYS A 242 18.96 -28.98 -17.07
C LYS A 242 19.56 -28.71 -15.68
N LYS A 243 20.89 -28.69 -15.58
CA LYS A 243 21.59 -28.40 -14.33
C LYS A 243 21.24 -27.02 -13.75
N GLN A 244 21.23 -25.99 -14.60
CA GLN A 244 20.90 -24.62 -14.17
C GLN A 244 19.41 -24.46 -13.85
N LYS A 245 18.53 -25.16 -14.58
CA LYS A 245 17.11 -25.22 -14.28
C LYS A 245 16.89 -25.81 -12.88
N ASP A 246 17.47 -26.98 -12.61
CA ASP A 246 17.33 -27.65 -11.31
C ASP A 246 17.87 -26.77 -10.17
N GLU A 247 19.03 -26.14 -10.37
CA GLU A 247 19.62 -25.20 -9.40
C GLU A 247 18.75 -23.96 -9.16
N MET A 248 18.16 -23.38 -10.21
CA MET A 248 17.29 -22.22 -10.11
C MET A 248 15.98 -22.56 -9.40
N LEU A 249 15.35 -23.69 -9.74
CA LEU A 249 14.09 -24.12 -9.14
C LEU A 249 14.24 -24.42 -7.64
N LEU A 250 15.36 -25.04 -7.23
CA LEU A 250 15.66 -25.28 -5.82
C LEU A 250 15.79 -23.97 -5.02
N GLU A 251 16.47 -22.99 -5.59
CA GLU A 251 16.65 -21.68 -4.96
C GLU A 251 15.33 -20.89 -4.87
N MET A 252 14.50 -20.96 -5.91
CA MET A 252 13.15 -20.40 -5.92
C MET A 252 12.27 -21.03 -4.83
N GLU A 253 12.30 -22.35 -4.67
CA GLU A 253 11.52 -23.03 -3.64
C GLU A 253 11.99 -22.67 -2.22
N ARG A 254 13.30 -22.57 -2.01
CA ARG A 254 13.85 -22.10 -0.74
C ARG A 254 13.37 -20.68 -0.40
N ALA A 255 13.40 -19.76 -1.37
CA ALA A 255 12.92 -18.39 -1.16
C ALA A 255 11.41 -18.34 -0.86
N ARG A 256 10.60 -19.20 -1.49
CA ARG A 256 9.17 -19.33 -1.19
C ARG A 256 8.93 -19.86 0.21
N ALA A 257 9.67 -20.89 0.64
CA ALA A 257 9.57 -21.44 1.99
C ALA A 257 9.88 -20.38 3.05
N GLU A 258 10.92 -19.58 2.84
CA GLU A 258 11.27 -18.47 3.74
C GLU A 258 10.15 -17.41 3.81
N ASN A 259 9.55 -17.06 2.66
CA ASN A 259 8.41 -16.15 2.62
C ASN A 259 7.19 -16.72 3.38
N ARG A 260 6.85 -18.01 3.19
CA ARG A 260 5.76 -18.69 3.94
C ARG A 260 6.02 -18.65 5.46
N LYS A 261 7.24 -18.93 5.88
CA LYS A 261 7.66 -18.89 7.29
C LYS A 261 7.50 -17.49 7.89
N LYS A 262 7.95 -16.45 7.18
CA LYS A 262 7.77 -15.04 7.60
C LYS A 262 6.30 -14.67 7.78
N ARG A 263 5.40 -15.28 7.01
CA ARG A 263 3.96 -15.07 7.08
C ARG A 263 3.25 -15.88 8.18
N GLY A 264 3.97 -16.74 8.91
CA GLY A 264 3.37 -17.60 9.94
C GLY A 264 2.42 -18.66 9.38
N ILE A 265 2.56 -19.02 8.10
CA ILE A 265 1.78 -20.10 7.47
C ILE A 265 2.43 -21.43 7.88
N ALA A 266 1.67 -22.33 8.51
CA ALA A 266 2.15 -23.64 8.97
C ALA A 266 2.59 -24.52 7.79
N GLU A 267 3.59 -25.39 8.02
CA GLU A 267 4.25 -26.13 6.94
C GLU A 267 3.49 -27.36 6.37
N ASP A 268 2.42 -27.89 7.01
CA ASP A 268 1.71 -29.12 6.54
C ASP A 268 0.17 -28.96 6.62
N GLU A 269 -0.66 -29.25 5.60
CA GLU A 269 -1.19 -30.60 5.24
C GLU A 269 -1.47 -30.80 3.72
N PHE A 270 -0.86 -30.01 2.82
CA PHE A 270 -0.80 -30.33 1.37
C PHE A 270 0.63 -30.28 0.88
N VAL A 271 1.46 -31.19 1.41
CA VAL A 271 2.88 -31.32 1.08
C VAL A 271 3.05 -32.11 -0.22
N SER A 272 2.49 -31.57 -1.29
CA SER A 272 2.97 -31.83 -2.65
C SER A 272 2.87 -30.54 -3.45
N ALA A 273 3.74 -29.59 -3.15
CA ALA A 273 4.11 -28.58 -4.15
C ALA A 273 5.14 -29.21 -5.11
N SER A 274 4.72 -30.25 -5.85
CA SER A 274 5.22 -30.32 -7.21
C SER A 274 4.66 -29.10 -7.93
N VAL A 275 5.49 -28.40 -8.69
CA VAL A 275 4.96 -27.50 -9.73
C VAL A 275 4.30 -28.40 -10.77
N ASP A 276 3.02 -28.73 -10.55
CA ASP A 276 2.13 -28.90 -11.68
C ASP A 276 1.67 -27.50 -12.05
N VAL A 277 1.83 -27.13 -13.32
CA VAL A 277 1.36 -25.86 -13.90
C VAL A 277 -0.19 -25.75 -13.80
N ARG A 278 -0.84 -26.74 -13.18
CA ARG A 278 -2.29 -26.91 -13.03
C ARG A 278 -2.87 -26.52 -11.66
N ASP A 279 -2.09 -26.41 -10.59
CA ASP A 279 -2.65 -26.34 -9.21
C ASP A 279 -2.75 -24.93 -8.59
N HIS A 280 -2.54 -23.89 -9.39
CA HIS A 280 -3.00 -22.50 -9.14
C HIS A 280 -2.73 -21.85 -7.76
N THR A 281 -1.69 -22.25 -7.03
CA THR A 281 -1.28 -21.55 -5.80
C THR A 281 0.22 -21.23 -5.84
N ILE A 282 0.56 -19.99 -6.17
CA ILE A 282 1.95 -19.53 -6.15
C ILE A 282 2.16 -18.65 -4.92
N SER A 283 3.12 -19.02 -4.08
CA SER A 283 3.75 -18.03 -3.20
C SER A 283 4.74 -17.23 -4.04
N THR A 284 4.56 -15.92 -4.13
CA THR A 284 5.50 -15.08 -4.85
C THR A 284 6.87 -15.08 -4.20
N ILE A 285 7.87 -14.92 -5.06
CA ILE A 285 9.25 -14.78 -4.66
C ILE A 285 9.50 -13.30 -4.41
N ASN A 286 9.86 -12.99 -3.16
CA ASN A 286 10.48 -11.72 -2.84
C ASN A 286 11.96 -11.80 -3.26
N PRO A 287 12.46 -10.94 -4.16
CA PRO A 287 13.83 -11.03 -4.64
C PRO A 287 14.87 -10.92 -3.51
N ASN A 288 14.53 -10.22 -2.43
CA ASN A 288 15.43 -10.10 -1.27
C ASN A 288 15.68 -11.44 -0.57
N ASP A 289 14.76 -12.39 -0.72
CA ASP A 289 14.88 -13.72 -0.13
C ASP A 289 15.73 -14.66 -0.97
N LEU A 290 16.09 -14.31 -2.22
CA LEU A 290 16.98 -15.10 -3.07
C LEU A 290 18.46 -14.88 -2.72
N ASN A 291 19.27 -15.92 -2.86
CA ASN A 291 20.74 -15.86 -2.77
C ASN A 291 21.38 -15.59 -4.13
N PHE A 292 20.72 -16.00 -5.21
CA PHE A 292 21.18 -15.79 -6.56
C PHE A 292 20.03 -15.90 -7.57
N ILE A 293 20.29 -15.42 -8.78
CA ILE A 293 19.44 -15.63 -9.96
C ILE A 293 20.33 -16.16 -11.09
N ILE A 294 19.87 -17.18 -11.82
CA ILE A 294 20.50 -17.55 -13.09
C ILE A 294 19.73 -16.86 -14.21
N SER A 295 20.38 -15.91 -14.88
CA SER A 295 19.74 -15.15 -15.96
C SER A 295 19.61 -15.98 -17.24
N LEU A 296 18.82 -15.51 -18.21
CA LEU A 296 18.72 -16.11 -19.55
C LEU A 296 20.05 -16.15 -20.33
N SER A 297 21.07 -15.39 -19.91
CA SER A 297 22.40 -15.50 -20.50
C SER A 297 23.16 -16.74 -20.00
N GLY A 298 22.68 -17.36 -18.92
CA GLY A 298 23.33 -18.43 -18.18
C GLY A 298 24.26 -17.93 -17.07
N SER A 299 24.43 -16.61 -16.91
CA SER A 299 25.21 -16.02 -15.82
C SER A 299 24.51 -16.22 -14.48
N LYS A 300 25.29 -16.59 -13.45
CA LYS A 300 24.82 -16.61 -12.07
C LYS A 300 25.05 -15.23 -11.45
N ILE A 301 23.96 -14.53 -11.18
CA ILE A 301 23.92 -13.22 -10.52
C ILE A 301 23.79 -13.50 -9.02
N GLN A 302 24.81 -13.13 -8.25
CA GLN A 302 24.85 -13.35 -6.81
C GLN A 302 24.14 -12.21 -6.08
N HIS A 303 23.40 -12.54 -5.03
CA HIS A 303 22.78 -11.59 -4.12
C HIS A 303 23.52 -11.61 -2.79
N LYS A 304 24.06 -10.46 -2.41
CA LYS A 304 24.45 -10.21 -1.02
C LYS A 304 23.27 -9.50 -0.35
N GLN A 305 22.56 -10.25 0.49
CA GLN A 305 21.44 -9.72 1.26
C GLN A 305 21.86 -8.52 2.09
N ALA A 306 20.92 -7.62 2.33
CA ALA A 306 21.12 -6.45 3.15
C ALA A 306 21.50 -6.84 4.59
N ALA A 307 22.34 -6.03 5.23
CA ALA A 307 22.76 -6.28 6.61
C ALA A 307 21.62 -6.00 7.61
N LYS A 308 20.63 -5.20 7.21
CA LYS A 308 19.46 -4.83 8.00
C LYS A 308 18.19 -4.84 7.15
N GLU A 309 17.07 -5.02 7.83
CA GLU A 309 15.75 -4.88 7.23
C GLU A 309 15.54 -3.45 6.70
N GLY A 310 15.08 -3.33 5.46
CA GLY A 310 14.86 -2.03 4.78
C GLY A 310 16.07 -1.46 4.03
N GLU A 311 17.27 -2.05 4.15
CA GLU A 311 18.42 -1.68 3.32
C GLU A 311 18.41 -2.42 1.97
N PRO A 312 18.96 -1.83 0.89
CA PRO A 312 19.05 -2.51 -0.40
C PRO A 312 20.13 -3.59 -0.37
N GLY A 313 19.76 -4.80 -0.79
CA GLY A 313 20.73 -5.84 -1.09
C GLY A 313 21.56 -5.54 -2.35
N LEU A 314 22.71 -6.19 -2.48
CA LEU A 314 23.63 -6.01 -3.61
C LEU A 314 23.54 -7.18 -4.57
N TRP A 315 23.06 -6.92 -5.79
CA TRP A 315 23.14 -7.86 -6.90
C TRP A 315 24.45 -7.66 -7.66
N SER A 316 25.17 -8.75 -7.91
CA SER A 316 26.46 -8.72 -8.57
C SER A 316 26.56 -9.82 -9.62
N VAL A 317 27.12 -9.48 -10.78
CA VAL A 317 27.40 -10.44 -11.85
C VAL A 317 28.84 -10.22 -12.31
N SER A 318 29.62 -11.30 -12.35
CA SER A 318 30.95 -11.26 -12.92
C SER A 318 30.86 -11.59 -14.41
N MET A 319 31.26 -10.65 -15.26
CA MET A 319 31.29 -10.85 -16.70
C MET A 319 32.69 -11.32 -17.12
N PRO A 320 32.82 -12.50 -17.74
CA PRO A 320 34.15 -13.05 -18.07
C PRO A 320 34.89 -12.15 -19.06
N PRO A 321 36.24 -12.13 -19.11
CA PRO A 321 36.97 -11.39 -20.13
C PRO A 321 36.60 -11.82 -21.56
N ARG A 322 36.57 -10.88 -22.51
CA ARG A 322 36.18 -11.15 -23.92
C ARG A 322 36.97 -12.28 -24.57
N ILE A 323 38.24 -12.40 -24.21
CA ILE A 323 39.18 -13.39 -24.75
C ILE A 323 38.86 -14.81 -24.24
N LEU A 324 38.36 -14.94 -23.01
CA LEU A 324 38.13 -16.24 -22.36
C LEU A 324 36.74 -16.81 -22.65
N SER A 325 35.77 -15.95 -23.01
CA SER A 325 34.40 -16.37 -23.32
C SER A 325 33.89 -15.74 -24.62
N PRO A 326 34.49 -16.03 -25.78
CA PRO A 326 34.07 -15.42 -27.05
C PRO A 326 32.60 -15.69 -27.36
N PHE A 327 32.05 -16.85 -26.98
CA PHE A 327 30.63 -17.20 -27.19
C PHE A 327 29.65 -16.35 -26.36
N TYR A 328 30.04 -15.95 -25.14
CA TYR A 328 29.26 -15.03 -24.31
C TYR A 328 29.14 -13.65 -24.98
N TYR A 329 30.19 -13.25 -25.71
CA TYR A 329 30.28 -11.98 -26.43
C TYR A 329 29.93 -12.07 -27.93
N LEU A 330 29.61 -13.23 -28.50
CA LEU A 330 29.17 -13.30 -29.90
C LEU A 330 27.86 -12.53 -30.15
N SER A 331 27.02 -12.38 -29.12
CA SER A 331 25.96 -11.36 -29.06
C SER A 331 26.41 -10.19 -28.18
N ASN A 332 27.44 -9.47 -28.65
CA ASN A 332 28.20 -8.43 -27.93
C ASN A 332 27.37 -7.38 -27.18
N LYS A 333 26.10 -7.20 -27.58
CA LYS A 333 25.21 -6.20 -27.00
C LYS A 333 24.17 -6.75 -26.03
N GLN A 334 23.89 -8.05 -26.02
CA GLN A 334 22.60 -8.51 -25.49
C GLN A 334 22.72 -9.42 -24.25
N ASN A 335 23.74 -10.29 -24.14
CA ASN A 335 23.92 -11.07 -22.90
C ASN A 335 24.22 -10.19 -21.67
N PRO A 336 25.16 -9.23 -21.74
CA PRO A 336 25.37 -8.27 -20.65
C PRO A 336 24.12 -7.46 -20.31
N LYS A 337 23.35 -7.05 -21.33
CA LYS A 337 22.11 -6.29 -21.14
C LYS A 337 21.03 -7.14 -20.47
N VAL A 338 20.90 -8.41 -20.84
CA VAL A 338 19.98 -9.38 -20.19
C VAL A 338 20.31 -9.55 -18.71
N ASP A 339 21.59 -9.65 -18.35
CA ASP A 339 22.01 -9.73 -16.95
C ASP A 339 21.65 -8.45 -16.19
N MET A 340 21.89 -7.29 -16.80
CA MET A 340 21.52 -5.98 -16.25
C MET A 340 20.01 -5.79 -16.11
N LEU A 341 19.22 -6.23 -17.09
CA LEU A 341 17.75 -6.26 -17.04
C LEU A 341 17.25 -7.17 -15.92
N THR A 342 17.88 -8.33 -15.74
CA THR A 342 17.56 -9.27 -14.66
C THR A 342 17.80 -8.61 -13.29
N MET A 343 18.94 -7.96 -13.09
CA MET A 343 19.25 -7.22 -11.86
C MET A 343 18.27 -6.06 -11.63
N ALA A 344 17.99 -5.26 -12.66
CA ALA A 344 17.08 -4.12 -12.56
C ALA A 344 15.64 -4.56 -12.24
N GLN A 345 15.18 -5.65 -12.85
CA GLN A 345 13.87 -6.23 -12.55
C GLN A 345 13.81 -6.76 -11.11
N ALA A 346 14.86 -7.41 -10.62
CA ALA A 346 14.95 -7.86 -9.23
C ALA A 346 14.87 -6.67 -8.26
N VAL A 347 15.62 -5.59 -8.49
CA VAL A 347 15.55 -4.37 -7.66
C VAL A 347 14.15 -3.75 -7.67
N ARG A 348 13.50 -3.68 -8.85
CA ARG A 348 12.13 -3.17 -8.96
C ARG A 348 11.12 -4.05 -8.22
N ALA A 349 11.24 -5.37 -8.32
CA ALA A 349 10.38 -6.33 -7.62
C ALA A 349 10.64 -6.39 -6.10
N SER A 350 11.81 -5.93 -5.64
CA SER A 350 12.09 -5.67 -4.22
C SER A 350 11.38 -4.42 -3.69
N GLY A 351 10.83 -3.58 -4.57
CA GLY A 351 10.04 -2.39 -4.19
C GLY A 351 10.80 -1.07 -4.20
N PHE A 352 12.01 -1.05 -4.78
CA PHE A 352 12.77 0.19 -4.91
C PHE A 352 12.38 0.95 -6.19
N ASP A 353 12.18 2.27 -6.04
CA ASP A 353 11.92 3.18 -7.16
C ASP A 353 13.21 3.79 -7.74
N SER A 354 14.36 3.49 -7.12
CA SER A 354 15.68 3.91 -7.60
C SER A 354 16.66 2.76 -7.65
N ILE A 355 17.64 2.87 -8.55
CA ILE A 355 18.71 1.89 -8.73
C ILE A 355 20.06 2.58 -8.89
N THR A 356 21.07 2.06 -8.20
CA THR A 356 22.48 2.40 -8.43
C THR A 356 23.18 1.24 -9.10
N MET A 357 23.75 1.44 -10.29
CA MET A 357 24.51 0.42 -11.02
C MET A 357 25.99 0.79 -11.05
N THR A 358 26.84 -0.06 -10.47
CA THR A 358 28.29 0.13 -10.42
C THR A 358 28.97 -0.66 -11.53
N ILE A 359 29.77 0.01 -12.35
CA ILE A 359 30.43 -0.53 -13.54
C ILE A 359 31.94 -0.61 -13.30
N ASN A 360 32.39 -1.80 -12.90
CA ASN A 360 33.78 -2.05 -12.55
C ASN A 360 34.53 -2.78 -13.68
N PHE A 361 35.04 -2.02 -14.65
CA PHE A 361 35.87 -2.53 -15.75
C PHE A 361 37.11 -1.65 -15.95
N ASP A 362 38.28 -2.25 -16.14
CA ASP A 362 39.52 -1.49 -16.36
C ASP A 362 39.56 -0.81 -17.74
N ASP A 363 39.11 -1.52 -18.78
CA ASP A 363 39.06 -1.00 -20.15
C ASP A 363 38.03 0.14 -20.29
N PRO A 364 38.43 1.38 -20.61
CA PRO A 364 37.52 2.52 -20.70
C PRO A 364 36.42 2.34 -21.75
N LYS A 365 36.71 1.67 -22.87
CA LYS A 365 35.72 1.44 -23.92
C LYS A 365 34.64 0.47 -23.46
N THR A 366 35.04 -0.66 -22.88
CA THR A 366 34.11 -1.63 -22.31
C THR A 366 33.33 -1.03 -21.14
N LYS A 367 33.97 -0.23 -20.27
CA LYS A 367 33.29 0.51 -19.20
C LYS A 367 32.18 1.39 -19.77
N LYS A 368 32.47 2.19 -20.81
CA LYS A 368 31.48 3.04 -21.48
C LYS A 368 30.33 2.23 -22.09
N ASP A 369 30.63 1.15 -22.82
CA ASP A 369 29.61 0.29 -23.43
C ASP A 369 28.70 -0.36 -22.36
N ARG A 370 29.26 -0.80 -21.23
CA ARG A 370 28.51 -1.41 -20.12
C ARG A 370 27.71 -0.39 -19.34
N ALA A 371 28.23 0.83 -19.16
CA ALA A 371 27.48 1.93 -18.56
C ALA A 371 26.26 2.30 -19.42
N ARG A 372 26.40 2.33 -20.74
CA ARG A 372 25.25 2.54 -21.66
C ARG A 372 24.20 1.44 -21.49
N GLN A 373 24.61 0.18 -21.49
CA GLN A 373 23.68 -0.95 -21.34
C GLN A 373 22.99 -0.99 -19.97
N ALA A 374 23.71 -0.64 -18.90
CA ALA A 374 23.15 -0.56 -17.55
C ALA A 374 22.07 0.53 -17.48
N TYR A 375 22.35 1.70 -18.07
CA TYR A 375 21.38 2.79 -18.15
C TYR A 375 20.13 2.40 -18.95
N GLU A 376 20.32 1.82 -20.14
CA GLU A 376 19.21 1.32 -20.97
C GLU A 376 18.39 0.25 -20.25
N ALA A 377 19.04 -0.69 -19.55
CA ALA A 377 18.36 -1.74 -18.80
C ALA A 377 17.52 -1.17 -17.65
N ALA A 378 18.04 -0.20 -16.90
CA ALA A 378 17.28 0.48 -15.85
C ALA A 378 16.07 1.24 -16.43
N LEU A 379 16.25 1.94 -17.55
CA LEU A 379 15.13 2.60 -18.25
C LEU A 379 14.07 1.59 -18.72
N GLU A 380 14.49 0.47 -19.30
CA GLU A 380 13.60 -0.60 -19.78
C GLU A 380 12.87 -1.34 -18.65
N CYS A 381 13.44 -1.40 -17.45
CA CYS A 381 12.74 -1.91 -16.27
C CYS A 381 11.81 -0.88 -15.63
N GLY A 382 11.82 0.37 -16.10
CA GLY A 382 10.88 1.40 -15.69
C GLY A 382 11.38 2.34 -14.59
N PHE A 383 12.68 2.43 -14.36
CA PHE A 383 13.25 3.45 -13.46
C PHE A 383 13.22 4.84 -14.11
N GLU A 384 12.98 5.87 -13.30
CA GLU A 384 12.95 7.26 -13.77
C GLU A 384 14.37 7.79 -14.03
N PRO A 385 14.66 8.40 -15.21
CA PRO A 385 15.98 8.98 -15.50
C PRO A 385 16.30 10.22 -14.66
N GLY A 386 15.28 10.89 -14.13
CA GLY A 386 15.40 12.14 -13.38
C GLY A 386 15.20 11.97 -11.87
N PRO A 387 15.01 13.09 -11.15
CA PRO A 387 14.48 13.11 -9.79
C PRO A 387 13.23 12.24 -9.65
N LEU A 388 13.11 11.53 -8.52
CA LEU A 388 11.85 10.86 -8.17
C LEU A 388 10.70 11.88 -8.04
N PRO A 389 9.46 11.52 -8.40
CA PRO A 389 8.31 12.41 -8.27
C PRO A 389 8.18 13.01 -6.87
N GLY A 390 7.92 14.32 -6.78
CA GLY A 390 7.76 15.04 -5.52
C GLY A 390 9.06 15.47 -4.83
N GLN A 391 10.24 15.06 -5.32
CA GLN A 391 11.52 15.52 -4.77
C GLN A 391 11.95 16.84 -5.42
N LYS A 392 11.85 17.94 -4.65
CA LYS A 392 12.35 19.28 -4.99
C LYS A 392 13.38 19.71 -3.95
N GLY A 393 14.55 20.19 -4.37
CA GLY A 393 15.64 20.63 -3.49
C GLY A 393 17.02 20.53 -4.16
N ASP A 394 18.10 20.86 -3.44
CA ASP A 394 19.47 20.96 -3.99
C ASP A 394 20.11 19.61 -4.37
N LYS A 395 19.57 18.47 -3.88
CA LYS A 395 20.04 17.11 -4.20
C LYS A 395 18.86 16.12 -4.27
N PRO A 396 18.04 16.17 -5.33
CA PRO A 396 16.95 15.22 -5.48
C PRO A 396 17.48 13.79 -5.63
N LEU A 397 16.80 12.81 -5.01
CA LEU A 397 17.07 11.39 -5.27
C LEU A 397 16.74 11.10 -6.74
N LYS A 398 17.74 10.62 -7.48
CA LYS A 398 17.60 10.19 -8.88
C LYS A 398 17.06 8.76 -8.92
N GLY A 399 16.18 8.46 -9.87
CA GLY A 399 15.72 7.10 -10.11
C GLY A 399 16.82 6.19 -10.67
N ILE A 400 17.79 6.72 -11.43
CA ILE A 400 18.92 5.96 -11.95
C ILE A 400 20.23 6.67 -11.62
N VAL A 401 21.17 5.95 -11.01
CA VAL A 401 22.54 6.41 -10.74
C VAL A 401 23.53 5.39 -11.31
N LEU A 402 24.46 5.84 -12.14
CA LEU A 402 25.57 5.03 -12.62
C LEU A 402 26.85 5.40 -11.87
N ARG A 403 27.63 4.41 -11.45
CA ARG A 403 28.93 4.64 -10.81
C ARG A 403 30.03 3.83 -11.47
N ASP A 404 31.26 4.31 -11.45
CA ASP A 404 32.44 3.52 -11.79
C ASP A 404 32.95 2.69 -10.59
N GLY A 405 33.95 1.83 -10.81
CA GLY A 405 34.57 1.03 -9.75
C GLY A 405 35.28 1.83 -8.64
N ALA A 406 35.54 3.12 -8.85
CA ALA A 406 36.08 4.03 -7.84
C ALA A 406 34.98 4.78 -7.08
N GLY A 407 33.71 4.59 -7.45
CA GLY A 407 32.54 5.21 -6.82
C GLY A 407 32.14 6.55 -7.43
N ASN A 408 32.80 7.01 -8.50
CA ASN A 408 32.46 8.26 -9.18
C ASN A 408 31.19 8.10 -10.01
N GLU A 409 30.32 9.11 -10.01
CA GLU A 409 29.11 9.09 -10.83
C GLU A 409 29.45 9.22 -12.32
N ILE A 410 28.82 8.38 -13.15
CA ILE A 410 28.91 8.44 -14.60
C ILE A 410 27.69 9.16 -15.13
N ASP A 411 27.85 10.38 -15.65
CA ASP A 411 26.76 11.15 -16.23
C ASP A 411 26.31 10.53 -17.58
N PRO A 412 25.03 10.14 -17.74
CA PRO A 412 24.48 9.66 -19.01
C PRO A 412 24.78 10.56 -20.21
N ALA A 413 24.84 11.89 -20.03
CA ALA A 413 25.15 12.84 -21.10
C ALA A 413 26.58 12.71 -21.64
N THR A 414 27.49 12.08 -20.90
CA THR A 414 28.88 11.81 -21.35
C THR A 414 28.99 10.52 -22.16
N ILE A 415 27.99 9.64 -22.05
CA ILE A 415 28.00 8.31 -22.68
C ILE A 415 26.99 8.18 -23.82
N PHE A 416 25.98 9.05 -23.92
CA PHE A 416 25.02 9.15 -25.02
C PHE A 416 25.10 10.48 -25.74
N THR A 417 24.71 10.52 -27.02
CA THR A 417 24.47 11.81 -27.69
C THR A 417 23.15 12.42 -27.19
N PRO A 418 22.96 13.76 -27.26
CA PRO A 418 21.71 14.39 -26.82
C PRO A 418 20.46 13.87 -27.54
N GLY A 419 20.58 13.51 -28.82
CA GLY A 419 19.48 12.93 -29.61
C GLY A 419 19.13 11.52 -29.13
N GLU A 420 20.14 10.64 -29.00
CA GLU A 420 19.95 9.28 -28.47
C GLU A 420 19.30 9.30 -27.08
N LEU A 421 19.78 10.18 -26.20
CA LEU A 421 19.29 10.25 -24.82
C LEU A 421 17.82 10.69 -24.77
N ARG A 422 17.43 11.66 -25.61
CA ARG A 422 16.04 12.12 -25.71
C ARG A 422 15.11 11.01 -26.19
N GLU A 423 15.51 10.26 -27.22
CA GLU A 423 14.73 9.13 -27.74
C GLU A 423 14.60 8.01 -26.70
N LEU A 424 15.69 7.68 -25.99
CA LEU A 424 15.67 6.70 -24.90
C LEU A 424 14.73 7.11 -23.78
N HIS A 425 14.75 8.38 -23.36
CA HIS A 425 13.86 8.89 -22.32
C HIS A 425 12.39 8.89 -22.75
N ALA A 426 12.10 9.27 -24.00
CA ALA A 426 10.74 9.23 -24.53
C ALA A 426 10.19 7.79 -24.57
N SER A 427 10.95 6.85 -25.13
CA SER A 427 10.56 5.43 -25.18
C SER A 427 10.43 4.82 -23.78
N ALA A 428 11.32 5.17 -22.86
CA ALA A 428 11.23 4.73 -21.47
C ALA A 428 9.98 5.28 -20.78
N SER A 429 9.57 6.52 -21.07
CA SER A 429 8.35 7.11 -20.51
C SER A 429 7.10 6.34 -20.95
N GLU A 430 6.93 6.09 -22.26
CA GLU A 430 5.81 5.30 -22.77
C GLU A 430 5.75 3.90 -22.14
N ARG A 431 6.92 3.29 -21.95
CA ARG A 431 7.03 1.99 -21.32
C ARG A 431 6.67 2.03 -19.83
N ARG A 432 7.13 3.06 -19.10
CA ARG A 432 6.73 3.28 -17.71
C ARG A 432 5.23 3.45 -17.58
N ASP A 433 4.59 4.19 -18.49
CA ASP A 433 3.13 4.36 -18.48
C ASP A 433 2.39 3.02 -18.67
N LYS A 434 2.87 2.15 -19.56
CA LYS A 434 2.33 0.79 -19.71
C LYS A 434 2.53 -0.05 -18.44
N LEU A 435 3.74 -0.03 -17.87
CA LEU A 435 4.06 -0.77 -16.65
C LEU A 435 3.27 -0.26 -15.44
N LYS A 436 3.03 1.07 -15.37
CA LYS A 436 2.20 1.71 -14.34
C LYS A 436 0.75 1.25 -14.45
N LYS A 437 0.17 1.23 -15.65
CA LYS A 437 -1.19 0.70 -15.87
C LYS A 437 -1.33 -0.77 -15.47
N LEU A 438 -0.27 -1.56 -15.65
CA LEU A 438 -0.27 -2.97 -15.27
C LEU A 438 -0.21 -3.16 -13.74
N VAL A 439 0.62 -2.37 -13.07
CA VAL A 439 0.98 -2.57 -11.67
C VAL A 439 0.17 -1.70 -10.70
N ASP A 440 -0.01 -0.42 -11.02
CA ASP A 440 -0.63 0.56 -10.14
C ASP A 440 -2.12 0.79 -10.47
N GLU A 441 -2.52 0.64 -11.74
CA GLU A 441 -3.88 0.94 -12.23
C GLU A 441 -4.50 -0.20 -13.06
N PRO A 442 -4.53 -1.44 -12.54
CA PRO A 442 -5.11 -2.56 -13.27
C PRO A 442 -6.58 -2.32 -13.64
N PRO A 443 -7.07 -2.95 -14.73
CA PRO A 443 -8.50 -2.99 -15.00
C PRO A 443 -9.24 -3.63 -13.82
N ARG A 444 -10.13 -2.85 -13.20
CA ARG A 444 -10.98 -3.30 -12.08
C ARG A 444 -11.86 -4.47 -12.55
N GLN A 445 -11.80 -5.61 -11.85
CA GLN A 445 -12.81 -6.65 -12.03
C GLN A 445 -14.12 -6.20 -11.38
N GLN A 446 -15.24 -6.43 -12.09
CA GLN A 446 -16.55 -6.29 -11.49
C GLN A 446 -16.83 -7.50 -10.60
N PHE A 447 -17.29 -7.24 -9.39
CA PHE A 447 -17.59 -8.28 -8.40
C PHE A 447 -18.77 -9.14 -8.84
N THR A 448 -18.67 -10.46 -8.68
CA THR A 448 -19.86 -11.31 -8.61
C THR A 448 -20.49 -11.13 -7.23
N LYS A 449 -21.83 -11.20 -7.14
CA LYS A 449 -22.53 -11.12 -5.86
C LYS A 449 -22.05 -12.22 -4.89
N GLU A 450 -21.77 -13.40 -5.42
CA GLU A 450 -21.33 -14.59 -4.67
C GLU A 450 -19.99 -14.37 -3.94
N ALA A 451 -19.01 -13.72 -4.58
CA ALA A 451 -17.72 -13.42 -3.95
C ALA A 451 -17.88 -12.42 -2.79
N THR A 452 -18.76 -11.42 -2.98
CA THR A 452 -19.09 -10.44 -1.94
C THR A 452 -19.77 -11.09 -0.73
N GLU A 453 -20.75 -11.96 -0.98
CA GLU A 453 -21.47 -12.68 0.07
C GLU A 453 -20.55 -13.64 0.85
N ARG A 454 -19.69 -14.38 0.15
CA ARG A 454 -18.75 -15.30 0.78
C ARG A 454 -17.79 -14.59 1.72
N PHE A 455 -17.18 -13.49 1.29
CA PHE A 455 -16.25 -12.78 2.15
C PHE A 455 -16.94 -12.06 3.30
N ARG A 456 -18.13 -11.50 3.08
CA ARG A 456 -18.92 -10.94 4.17
C ARG A 456 -19.13 -12.00 5.27
N LYS A 457 -19.50 -13.20 4.86
CA LYS A 457 -19.60 -14.35 5.77
C LYS A 457 -18.27 -14.65 6.48
N GLU A 458 -17.14 -14.66 5.77
CA GLU A 458 -15.81 -14.86 6.38
C GLU A 458 -15.47 -13.80 7.44
N ILE A 459 -15.81 -12.53 7.18
CA ILE A 459 -15.64 -11.45 8.16
C ILE A 459 -16.55 -11.67 9.37
N ASP A 460 -17.83 -11.98 9.15
CA ASP A 460 -18.79 -12.20 10.23
C ASP A 460 -18.45 -13.45 11.07
N ASP A 461 -18.00 -14.54 10.44
CA ASP A 461 -17.48 -15.73 11.12
C ASP A 461 -16.24 -15.38 11.96
N GLY A 462 -15.30 -14.62 11.40
CA GLY A 462 -14.11 -14.17 12.13
C GLY A 462 -14.44 -13.22 13.30
N ARG A 463 -15.44 -12.35 13.13
CA ARG A 463 -15.95 -11.48 14.19
C ARG A 463 -16.60 -12.31 15.30
N ASN A 464 -17.41 -13.31 14.95
CA ASN A 464 -17.99 -14.24 15.91
C ASN A 464 -16.93 -15.00 16.71
N ASP A 465 -15.84 -15.44 16.06
CA ASP A 465 -14.70 -16.06 16.74
C ASP A 465 -14.00 -15.11 17.72
N LEU A 466 -13.83 -13.84 17.36
CA LEU A 466 -13.29 -12.81 18.26
C LEU A 466 -14.20 -12.60 19.47
N ARG A 467 -15.51 -12.48 19.24
CA ARG A 467 -16.52 -12.30 20.29
C ARG A 467 -16.55 -13.50 21.23
N ALA A 468 -16.54 -14.72 20.70
CA ALA A 468 -16.48 -15.95 21.49
C ALA A 468 -15.23 -16.00 22.39
N LYS A 469 -14.04 -15.67 21.85
CA LYS A 469 -12.79 -15.59 22.63
C LYS A 469 -12.84 -14.52 23.72
N ALA A 470 -13.58 -13.44 23.52
CA ALA A 470 -13.80 -12.39 24.49
C ALA A 470 -14.97 -12.67 25.46
N GLY A 471 -15.65 -13.82 25.36
CA GLY A 471 -16.83 -14.15 26.16
C GLY A 471 -18.07 -13.31 25.84
N LYS A 472 -18.12 -12.66 24.67
CA LYS A 472 -19.27 -11.91 24.17
C LYS A 472 -20.23 -12.82 23.40
N ALA A 473 -21.50 -12.42 23.32
CA ALA A 473 -22.48 -13.08 22.45
C ALA A 473 -22.10 -12.92 20.97
N ALA A 474 -22.52 -13.88 20.14
CA ALA A 474 -22.42 -13.82 18.68
C ALA A 474 -23.14 -12.57 18.12
N ILE A 475 -22.81 -12.24 16.87
CA ILE A 475 -23.46 -11.16 16.13
C ILE A 475 -24.97 -11.41 16.07
N ASP A 476 -25.73 -10.37 16.38
CA ASP A 476 -27.17 -10.31 16.18
C ASP A 476 -27.45 -9.59 14.85
N GLU A 477 -27.63 -10.37 13.78
CA GLU A 477 -27.81 -9.84 12.43
C GLU A 477 -29.09 -8.99 12.28
N GLU A 478 -30.14 -9.30 13.02
CA GLU A 478 -31.39 -8.54 12.97
C GLU A 478 -31.16 -7.16 13.58
N LYS A 479 -30.53 -7.12 14.75
CA LYS A 479 -30.19 -5.87 15.44
C LYS A 479 -29.19 -5.01 14.66
N GLU A 480 -28.21 -5.62 14.00
CA GLU A 480 -27.26 -4.90 13.15
C GLU A 480 -27.97 -4.26 11.93
N LYS A 481 -28.97 -4.95 11.35
CA LYS A 481 -29.83 -4.38 10.29
C LYS A 481 -30.68 -3.23 10.81
N GLU A 482 -31.27 -3.35 12.00
CA GLU A 482 -32.05 -2.28 12.64
C GLU A 482 -31.20 -1.01 12.79
N TYR A 483 -29.98 -1.14 13.34
CA TYR A 483 -29.07 0.00 13.48
C TYR A 483 -28.64 0.59 12.13
N HIS A 484 -28.44 -0.23 11.10
CA HIS A 484 -28.14 0.28 9.76
C HIS A 484 -29.29 1.09 9.16
N GLU A 485 -30.54 0.64 9.35
CA GLU A 485 -31.71 1.39 8.89
C GLU A 485 -31.95 2.65 9.72
N GLU A 486 -31.66 2.63 11.03
CA GLU A 486 -31.67 3.82 11.88
C GLU A 486 -30.66 4.86 11.36
N ILE A 487 -29.41 4.46 11.09
CA ILE A 487 -28.37 5.33 10.52
C ILE A 487 -28.83 5.96 9.19
N LYS A 488 -29.36 5.14 8.26
CA LYS A 488 -29.85 5.64 6.96
C LYS A 488 -30.99 6.65 7.13
N THR A 489 -31.94 6.34 8.00
CA THR A 489 -33.08 7.20 8.31
C THR A 489 -32.60 8.52 8.90
N THR A 490 -31.68 8.49 9.87
CA THR A 490 -31.04 9.68 10.44
C THR A 490 -30.37 10.50 9.34
N LEU A 491 -29.66 9.89 8.40
CA LEU A 491 -28.97 10.60 7.31
C LEU A 491 -29.91 11.09 6.19
N GLY A 492 -31.15 10.62 6.12
CA GLY A 492 -32.08 10.92 5.02
C GLY A 492 -31.75 10.16 3.73
N GLN A 493 -31.14 8.99 3.84
CA GLN A 493 -30.79 8.09 2.73
C GLN A 493 -31.84 6.97 2.63
N THR A 494 -33.03 7.29 2.12
CA THR A 494 -34.08 6.29 1.82
C THR A 494 -34.19 5.99 0.34
#